data_AF-A0A2V8N2A0-F1
#
_entry.id   AF-A0A2V8N2A0-F1
#
_cell.length_a   1.000
_cell.length_b   1.000
_cell.length_c   1.000
_cell.angle_alpha   90.00
_cell.angle_beta   90.00
_cell.angle_gamma   90.00
#
_symmetry.space_group_name_H-M   'P 1'
#
loop_
_entity.id
_entity.type
_entity.pdbx_description
1 polymer ?
#
loop_
_entity_poly.entity_id
_entity_poly.type
_entity_poly.pdbx_seq_one_letter_code
_entity_poly.pdbx_strand_id
1 'polypeptide(L)'
;MRSFGWPFVAAIFSLSLTGTTMAQGKPAGAGPPPNNNPNVQDRFRQVDEGKLRSAEMDAGTDEKNQKLVQAAIANMKADFTRIQVLRNDIARNLVAHKPLDYRLISEQTAEINKRASRLNVYLRAHVAE
;
A
#
# COMPACT_ATOMS: atom_id res chain seq x y z
N MET A 1 48.46 -23.03 15.08
CA MET A 1 48.88 -21.61 15.16
C MET A 1 47.78 -20.78 14.55
N ARG A 2 46.88 -20.29 15.41
CA ARG A 2 46.63 -18.87 15.74
C ARG A 2 45.69 -18.18 14.74
N SER A 3 44.46 -18.10 15.24
CA SER A 3 43.34 -17.24 14.87
C SER A 3 43.71 -15.78 14.65
N PHE A 4 43.01 -15.12 13.72
CA PHE A 4 42.80 -13.68 13.77
C PHE A 4 41.29 -13.41 13.67
N GLY A 5 40.67 -13.31 14.84
CA GLY A 5 39.32 -12.77 14.98
C GLY A 5 39.39 -11.25 15.03
N TRP A 6 38.36 -10.60 14.50
CA TRP A 6 38.07 -9.21 14.85
C TRP A 6 36.56 -8.97 14.90
N PRO A 7 35.89 -9.29 16.03
CA PRO A 7 34.56 -8.79 16.32
C PRO A 7 34.68 -7.47 17.10
N PHE A 8 34.88 -6.33 16.42
CA PHE A 8 34.97 -5.03 17.10
C PHE A 8 34.34 -3.90 16.27
N VAL A 9 33.02 -3.97 16.09
CA VAL A 9 32.20 -2.78 15.74
C VAL A 9 31.12 -2.52 16.80
N ALA A 10 31.06 -3.32 17.86
CA ALA A 10 30.12 -3.13 18.97
C ALA A 10 30.81 -2.44 20.17
N ALA A 11 31.23 -1.18 20.05
CA ALA A 11 31.72 -0.42 21.21
C ALA A 11 31.89 1.11 21.00
N ILE A 12 30.97 1.84 20.34
CA ILE A 12 30.96 3.32 20.43
C ILE A 12 29.51 3.82 20.47
N PHE A 13 28.76 3.41 21.49
CA PHE A 13 27.50 4.05 21.86
C PHE A 13 27.42 4.13 23.39
N SER A 14 28.46 4.70 23.98
CA SER A 14 28.49 5.04 25.39
C SER A 14 29.18 6.36 25.54
N LEU A 15 28.56 7.20 26.38
CA LEU A 15 29.06 8.45 26.93
C LEU A 15 28.80 9.72 26.12
N SER A 16 27.61 10.30 26.32
CA SER A 16 27.51 11.76 26.46
C SER A 16 26.18 12.22 27.06
N LEU A 17 26.31 12.79 28.26
CA LEU A 17 25.51 13.86 28.85
C LEU A 17 24.18 13.52 29.55
N THR A 18 24.36 13.17 30.81
CA THR A 18 23.56 13.64 31.95
C THR A 18 23.21 15.14 31.79
N GLY A 19 21.94 15.43 31.51
CA GLY A 19 21.36 16.77 31.55
C GLY A 19 20.11 16.75 32.41
N THR A 20 20.22 17.19 33.66
CA THR A 20 19.11 17.40 34.59
C THR A 20 18.16 18.45 34.05
N THR A 21 17.00 18.03 33.53
CA THR A 21 15.82 18.90 33.41
C THR A 21 14.87 18.56 34.56
N MET A 22 15.11 19.20 35.70
CA MET A 22 14.06 19.46 36.68
C MET A 22 13.23 20.65 36.18
N ALA A 23 11.94 20.64 36.51
CA ALA A 23 10.88 21.58 36.13
C ALA A 23 10.27 21.29 34.74
N GLN A 24 9.03 20.80 34.62
CA GLN A 24 7.84 21.33 35.27
C GLN A 24 6.87 20.18 35.56
N GLY A 25 6.91 19.65 36.79
CA GLY A 25 5.79 18.89 37.32
C GLY A 25 4.57 19.82 37.33
N LYS A 26 3.54 19.47 36.55
CA LYS A 26 2.22 20.08 36.76
C LYS A 26 1.85 19.82 38.22
N PRO A 27 1.41 20.83 39.00
CA PRO A 27 0.96 20.60 40.35
C PRO A 27 -0.15 19.53 40.31
N ALA A 28 0.11 18.39 40.96
CA ALA A 28 -0.91 17.41 41.26
C ALA A 28 -1.94 18.11 42.15
N GLY A 29 -3.13 18.41 41.61
CA GLY A 29 -4.23 18.93 42.42
C GLY A 29 -5.12 20.00 41.77
N ALA A 30 -4.73 20.58 40.64
CA ALA A 30 -5.66 21.42 39.88
C ALA A 30 -6.29 20.57 38.77
N GLY A 31 -7.46 19.99 39.06
CA GLY A 31 -8.35 19.49 38.01
C GLY A 31 -8.60 20.60 36.97
N PRO A 32 -9.00 20.25 35.73
CA PRO A 32 -9.33 21.24 34.73
C PRO A 32 -10.26 22.32 35.33
N PRO A 33 -10.00 23.63 35.11
CA PRO A 33 -10.86 24.67 35.65
C PRO A 33 -12.32 24.38 35.26
N PRO A 34 -13.31 24.61 36.15
CA PRO A 34 -14.71 24.38 35.85
C PRO A 34 -15.08 25.10 34.55
N ASN A 35 -15.48 24.33 33.54
CA ASN A 35 -15.83 24.86 32.23
C ASN A 35 -17.19 25.54 32.32
N ASN A 36 -17.20 26.80 32.75
CA ASN A 36 -18.40 27.65 32.88
C ASN A 36 -18.87 28.25 31.54
N ASN A 37 -18.47 27.65 30.41
CA ASN A 37 -18.85 28.14 29.09
C ASN A 37 -20.35 27.84 28.83
N PRO A 38 -21.20 28.85 28.58
CA PRO A 38 -22.62 28.63 28.32
C PRO A 38 -22.88 27.81 27.04
N ASN A 39 -21.90 27.73 26.12
CA ASN A 39 -22.03 27.06 24.83
C ASN A 39 -21.43 25.65 24.81
N VAL A 40 -21.35 24.98 25.97
CA VAL A 40 -20.83 23.60 26.06
C VAL A 40 -21.68 22.63 25.22
N GLN A 41 -23.01 22.80 25.21
CA GLN A 41 -23.91 22.01 24.35
C GLN A 41 -23.62 22.21 22.85
N ASP A 42 -23.38 23.45 22.41
CA ASP A 42 -23.06 23.72 21.01
C ASP A 42 -21.73 23.08 20.59
N ARG A 43 -20.73 23.06 21.48
CA ARG A 43 -19.48 22.34 21.22
C ARG A 43 -19.69 20.84 21.08
N PHE A 44 -20.49 20.22 21.95
CA PHE A 44 -20.81 18.80 21.82
C PHE A 44 -21.50 18.51 20.48
N ARG A 45 -22.48 19.34 20.10
CA ARG A 45 -23.16 19.23 18.81
C ARG A 45 -22.20 19.36 17.62
N GLN A 46 -21.30 20.34 17.64
CA GLN A 46 -20.30 20.53 16.58
C GLN A 46 -19.32 19.37 16.47
N VAL A 47 -18.89 18.81 17.60
CA VAL A 47 -18.00 17.63 17.63
C VAL A 47 -18.71 16.41 17.05
N ASP A 48 -19.98 16.19 17.44
CA ASP A 48 -20.77 15.07 16.92
C ASP A 48 -21.03 15.21 15.41
N GLU A 49 -21.43 16.40 14.94
CA GLU A 49 -21.59 16.68 13.50
C GLU A 49 -20.28 16.53 12.72
N GLY A 50 -19.15 16.96 13.30
CA GLY A 50 -17.82 16.78 12.72
C GLY A 50 -17.41 15.31 12.62
N LYS A 51 -17.74 14.51 13.64
CA LYS A 51 -17.48 13.07 13.68
C LYS A 51 -18.33 12.31 12.66
N LEU A 52 -19.62 12.63 12.55
CA LEU A 52 -20.51 12.04 11.56
C LEU A 52 -20.04 12.34 10.14
N ARG A 53 -19.69 13.59 9.85
CA ARG A 53 -19.16 14.00 8.54
C ARG A 53 -17.86 13.28 8.18
N SER A 54 -16.95 13.12 9.15
CA SER A 54 -15.69 12.41 8.94
C SER A 54 -15.94 10.92 8.67
N ALA A 55 -16.84 10.29 9.42
CA ALA A 55 -17.22 8.90 9.20
C ALA A 55 -17.89 8.66 7.83
N GLU A 56 -18.73 9.61 7.36
CA GLU A 56 -19.32 9.55 6.03
C GLU A 56 -18.27 9.70 4.92
N MET A 57 -17.29 10.58 5.10
CA MET A 57 -16.17 10.75 4.16
C MET A 57 -15.28 9.50 4.09
N ASP A 58 -14.97 8.90 5.24
CA ASP A 58 -14.20 7.67 5.32
C ASP A 58 -14.95 6.50 4.67
N ALA A 59 -16.23 6.31 5.00
CA ALA A 59 -17.06 5.27 4.39
C ALA A 59 -17.17 5.43 2.86
N GLY A 60 -17.33 6.66 2.36
CA GLY A 60 -17.34 6.94 0.94
C GLY A 60 -15.98 6.72 0.25
N THR A 61 -14.88 6.81 1.00
CA THR A 61 -13.53 6.51 0.51
C THR A 61 -13.30 5.00 0.46
N ASP A 62 -13.74 4.26 1.47
CA ASP A 62 -13.67 2.80 1.53
C ASP A 62 -14.46 2.13 0.41
N GLU A 63 -15.69 2.60 0.14
CA GLU A 63 -16.51 2.07 -0.96
C GLU A 63 -15.83 2.28 -2.33
N LYS A 64 -15.24 3.46 -2.54
CA LYS A 64 -14.48 3.75 -3.76
C LYS A 64 -13.26 2.84 -3.89
N ASN A 65 -12.50 2.67 -2.82
CA ASN A 65 -11.34 1.79 -2.77
C ASN A 65 -11.75 0.34 -3.10
N GLN A 66 -12.84 -0.14 -2.53
CA GLN A 66 -13.35 -1.48 -2.82
C GLN A 66 -13.74 -1.65 -4.30
N LYS A 67 -14.40 -0.66 -4.90
CA LYS A 67 -14.73 -0.67 -6.34
C LYS A 67 -13.48 -0.69 -7.21
N LEU A 68 -12.45 0.08 -6.85
CA LEU A 68 -11.17 0.10 -7.57
C LEU A 68 -10.45 -1.26 -7.50
N VAL A 69 -10.43 -1.88 -6.32
CA VAL A 69 -9.84 -3.23 -6.13
C VAL A 69 -10.60 -4.26 -6.96
N GLN A 70 -11.94 -4.26 -6.93
CA GLN A 70 -12.74 -5.18 -7.76
C GLN A 70 -12.48 -4.99 -9.25
N ALA A 71 -12.41 -3.74 -9.72
CA ALA A 71 -12.08 -3.43 -11.10
C ALA A 71 -10.66 -3.90 -11.47
N ALA A 72 -9.68 -3.74 -10.58
CA ALA A 72 -8.32 -4.24 -10.77
C ALA A 72 -8.30 -5.77 -10.91
N ILE A 73 -8.99 -6.49 -10.02
CA ILE A 73 -9.10 -7.96 -10.07
C ILE A 73 -9.77 -8.43 -11.39
N ALA A 74 -10.84 -7.75 -11.82
CA ALA A 74 -11.50 -8.08 -13.08
C ALA A 74 -10.56 -7.89 -14.28
N ASN A 75 -9.82 -6.78 -14.31
CA ASN A 75 -8.81 -6.51 -15.33
C ASN A 75 -7.66 -7.54 -15.31
N MET A 76 -7.18 -7.92 -14.14
CA MET A 76 -6.15 -8.96 -13.98
C MET A 76 -6.61 -10.29 -14.58
N LYS A 77 -7.83 -10.73 -14.27
CA LYS A 77 -8.40 -11.96 -14.81
C LYS A 77 -8.47 -11.91 -16.34
N ALA A 78 -9.00 -10.80 -16.88
CA ALA A 78 -9.11 -10.63 -18.33
C ALA A 78 -7.75 -10.68 -19.04
N ASP A 79 -6.73 -10.02 -18.47
CA ASP A 79 -5.38 -10.03 -19.02
C ASP A 79 -4.72 -11.40 -18.98
N PHE A 80 -4.85 -12.10 -17.86
CA PHE A 80 -4.32 -13.45 -17.72
C PHE A 80 -4.95 -14.41 -18.74
N THR A 81 -6.29 -14.40 -18.85
CA THR A 81 -7.00 -15.20 -19.84
C THR A 81 -6.54 -14.87 -21.26
N ARG A 82 -6.39 -13.58 -21.59
CA ARG A 82 -5.97 -13.21 -22.95
C ARG A 82 -4.55 -13.65 -23.25
N ILE A 83 -3.62 -13.57 -22.31
CA ILE A 83 -2.26 -14.10 -22.45
C ILE A 83 -2.30 -15.61 -22.71
N GLN A 84 -3.12 -16.35 -21.98
CA GLN A 84 -3.25 -17.80 -22.18
C GLN A 84 -3.76 -18.16 -23.58
N VAL A 85 -4.76 -17.43 -24.08
CA VAL A 85 -5.28 -17.63 -25.43
C VAL A 85 -4.19 -17.35 -26.46
N LEU A 86 -3.49 -16.21 -26.37
CA LEU A 86 -2.41 -15.86 -27.30
C LEU A 86 -1.28 -16.89 -27.29
N ARG A 87 -0.86 -17.34 -26.10
CA ARG A 87 0.13 -18.42 -25.96
C ARG A 87 -0.35 -19.71 -26.64
N ASN A 88 -1.62 -20.06 -26.46
CA ASN A 88 -2.19 -21.27 -27.05
C ASN A 88 -2.25 -21.15 -28.58
N ASP A 89 -2.62 -20.00 -29.12
CA ASP A 89 -2.65 -19.73 -30.56
C ASP A 89 -1.26 -19.89 -31.20
N ILE A 90 -0.22 -19.35 -30.56
CA ILE A 90 1.18 -19.55 -30.97
C ILE A 90 1.51 -21.05 -30.96
N ALA A 91 1.24 -21.74 -29.85
CA ALA A 91 1.54 -23.16 -29.70
C ALA A 91 0.80 -24.01 -30.75
N ARG A 92 -0.48 -23.73 -31.03
CA ARG A 92 -1.28 -24.42 -32.04
C ARG A 92 -0.70 -24.26 -33.43
N ASN A 93 -0.24 -23.05 -33.79
CA ASN A 93 0.38 -22.82 -35.09
C ASN A 93 1.70 -23.60 -35.24
N LEU A 94 2.49 -23.69 -34.17
CA LEU A 94 3.72 -24.49 -34.14
C LEU A 94 3.45 -26.00 -34.25
N VAL A 95 2.48 -26.51 -33.48
CA VAL A 95 2.10 -27.94 -33.49
C VAL A 95 1.47 -28.35 -34.83
N ALA A 96 0.76 -27.43 -35.50
CA ALA A 96 0.20 -27.68 -36.83
C ALA A 96 1.24 -27.69 -37.96
N HIS A 97 2.54 -27.57 -37.65
CA HIS A 97 3.64 -27.50 -38.62
C HIS A 97 3.43 -26.43 -39.70
N LYS A 98 2.70 -25.35 -39.38
CA LYS A 98 2.54 -24.22 -40.29
C LYS A 98 3.88 -23.51 -40.47
N PRO A 99 4.16 -22.93 -41.66
CA PRO A 99 5.27 -22.02 -41.82
C PRO A 99 5.24 -20.93 -40.75
N LEU A 100 6.41 -20.58 -40.22
CA LEU A 100 6.50 -19.63 -39.13
C LEU A 100 6.14 -18.21 -39.62
N ASP A 101 4.98 -17.70 -39.20
CA ASP A 101 4.58 -16.33 -39.46
C ASP A 101 5.18 -15.41 -38.38
N TYR A 102 6.36 -14.86 -38.67
CA TYR A 102 7.07 -13.96 -37.77
C TYR A 102 6.28 -12.69 -37.45
N ARG A 103 5.45 -12.20 -38.38
CA ARG A 103 4.62 -11.01 -38.14
C ARG A 103 3.57 -11.32 -37.09
N LEU A 104 2.83 -12.41 -37.28
CA LEU A 104 1.83 -12.88 -36.31
C LEU A 104 2.45 -13.08 -34.92
N ILE A 105 3.61 -13.75 -34.85
CA ILE A 105 4.31 -13.99 -33.58
C ILE A 105 4.66 -12.65 -32.93
N SER A 106 5.24 -11.71 -33.67
CA SER A 106 5.63 -10.41 -33.13
C SER A 106 4.45 -9.61 -32.57
N GLU A 107 3.30 -9.63 -33.26
CA GLU A 107 2.07 -8.96 -32.83
C GLU A 107 1.49 -9.61 -31.57
N GLN A 108 1.41 -10.96 -31.56
CA GLN A 108 0.91 -11.70 -30.40
C GLN A 108 1.82 -11.51 -29.17
N THR A 109 3.15 -11.50 -29.36
CA THR A 109 4.12 -11.21 -28.31
C THR A 109 4.00 -9.77 -27.80
N ALA A 110 3.78 -8.78 -28.68
CA ALA A 110 3.56 -7.39 -28.27
C ALA A 110 2.31 -7.26 -27.38
N GLU A 111 1.22 -7.94 -27.73
CA GLU A 111 0.01 -7.98 -26.90
C GLU A 111 0.24 -8.69 -25.56
N ILE A 112 0.99 -9.79 -25.54
CA ILE A 112 1.39 -10.47 -24.29
C ILE A 112 2.17 -9.50 -23.39
N ASN A 113 3.18 -8.80 -23.95
CA ASN A 113 4.03 -7.88 -23.20
C ASN A 113 3.22 -6.72 -22.61
N LYS A 114 2.33 -6.12 -23.41
CA LYS A 114 1.43 -5.05 -22.95
C LYS A 114 0.60 -5.48 -21.75
N ARG A 115 0.01 -6.68 -21.81
CA ARG A 115 -0.85 -7.22 -20.74
C ARG A 115 -0.06 -7.67 -19.52
N ALA A 116 1.09 -8.31 -19.73
CA ALA A 116 1.99 -8.70 -18.65
C ALA A 116 2.53 -7.48 -17.89
N SER A 117 2.85 -6.40 -18.61
CA SER A 117 3.24 -5.14 -17.98
C SER A 117 2.12 -4.58 -17.10
N ARG A 118 0.88 -4.62 -17.56
CA ARG A 118 -0.28 -4.17 -16.78
C ARG A 118 -0.54 -5.06 -15.56
N LEU A 119 -0.40 -6.38 -15.71
CA LEU A 119 -0.47 -7.33 -14.58
C LEU A 119 0.59 -7.03 -13.51
N ASN A 120 1.83 -6.73 -13.92
CA ASN A 120 2.89 -6.37 -12.98
C ASN A 120 2.55 -5.10 -12.19
N VAL A 121 1.88 -4.12 -12.79
CA VAL A 121 1.44 -2.91 -12.09
C VAL A 121 0.42 -3.28 -11.01
N TYR A 122 -0.57 -4.11 -11.33
CA TYR A 122 -1.57 -4.53 -10.34
C TYR A 122 -0.93 -5.32 -9.19
N LEU A 123 -0.04 -6.26 -9.50
CA LEU A 123 0.62 -7.08 -8.48
C LEU A 123 1.49 -6.25 -7.54
N ARG A 124 2.22 -5.24 -8.05
CA ARG A 124 3.03 -4.37 -7.21
C ARG A 124 2.18 -3.45 -6.33
N ALA A 125 1.04 -2.99 -6.82
CA ALA A 125 0.10 -2.20 -6.04
C ALA A 125 -0.49 -2.98 -4.84
N HIS A 126 -0.53 -4.32 -4.92
CA HIS A 126 -1.02 -5.18 -3.84
C HIS A 126 0.08 -5.71 -2.89
N VAL A 127 1.36 -5.50 -3.18
CA VAL A 127 2.50 -6.00 -2.35
C VAL A 127 3.00 -4.95 -1.36
N ALA A 128 2.53 -3.70 -1.45
CA ALA A 128 2.84 -2.66 -0.47
C ALA A 128 2.02 -2.87 0.82
N GLU A 129 2.41 -3.84 1.64
CA GLU A 129 2.07 -3.98 3.06
C GLU A 129 3.33 -4.13 3.91
#